data_AF-A0A6P5C070-F1
#
_entry.id   AF-A0A6P5C070-F1
#
_cell.length_a   1.000
_cell.length_b   1.000
_cell.length_c   1.000
_cell.angle_alpha   90.00
_cell.angle_beta   90.00
_cell.angle_gamma   90.00
#
_symmetry.space_group_name_H-M   'P 1'
#
loop_
_entity.id
_entity.type
_entity.pdbx_description
1 polymer ?
#
loop_
_entity_poly.entity_id
_entity_poly.type
_entity_poly.pdbx_seq_one_letter_code
_entity_poly.pdbx_strand_id
1 'polypeptide(L)'
;MKLRENDSADNKGSNLEKKKLDWSCSLIVASLVGAFGSSFLYGYNLSVVNAPTPYIKAFYNESWERRHGHPIDSDTLTLLWSVTVSIFAIGGLVGTFLVKVIGKFLGRKNTLLVNNGFGIFAALLMACSLPAGALEMLIVGRFIMGVDGGIALSALPMYLSEISPKEMRGSLGQVTAIFICVGVFAGQLLGLPELLGKESTWPYLFGVIVIPALVQLVSLPFLPKSPHYLLLEKHDQEGAEKAFRTFLGKEDISREMEEVLAESRVQRNIRLVSVLELLRSPFVRWQLITAVISMACYQLSGLNAIWFYTNSIFGKAGITPEKIPYITLSTGGIETLAAVFSVSKPRVIPENIMGFKQHCGNLQGTNQHAFKGTCPLSLRRCLNLGGLSCSYH
;
A
#
# COMPACT_ATOMS: atom_id res chain seq x y z
N MET A 1 -55.28 -14.64 37.04
CA MET A 1 -55.81 -15.53 35.99
C MET A 1 -55.83 -14.74 34.69
N LYS A 2 -54.73 -14.76 33.93
CA LYS A 2 -54.60 -14.11 32.62
C LYS A 2 -54.04 -15.16 31.67
N LEU A 3 -54.85 -15.60 30.71
CA LEU A 3 -54.47 -16.53 29.65
C LEU A 3 -54.49 -15.81 28.32
N ARG A 4 -53.30 -15.77 27.71
CA ARG A 4 -53.00 -15.97 26.29
C ARG A 4 -53.73 -15.10 25.25
N GLU A 5 -53.08 -14.00 24.89
CA GLU A 5 -53.01 -13.49 23.51
C GLU A 5 -51.64 -12.82 23.36
N ASN A 6 -50.80 -13.36 22.46
CA ASN A 6 -49.56 -12.83 21.87
C ASN A 6 -48.40 -13.86 21.86
N ASP A 7 -48.51 -14.88 21.00
CA ASP A 7 -47.40 -15.79 20.67
C ASP A 7 -47.02 -15.75 19.18
N SER A 8 -47.30 -14.65 18.46
CA SER A 8 -46.96 -14.52 17.03
C SER A 8 -46.05 -13.35 16.67
N ALA A 9 -45.64 -12.52 17.64
CA ALA A 9 -44.78 -11.36 17.37
C ALA A 9 -43.31 -11.54 17.79
N ASP A 10 -42.98 -12.53 18.64
CA ASP A 10 -41.66 -12.63 19.25
C ASP A 10 -40.65 -13.49 18.46
N ASN A 11 -41.10 -14.16 17.39
CA ASN A 11 -40.24 -15.05 16.58
C ASN A 11 -39.61 -14.37 15.35
N LYS A 12 -39.74 -13.04 15.21
CA LYS A 12 -39.05 -12.24 14.17
C LYS A 12 -37.85 -11.44 14.71
N GLY A 13 -37.65 -11.41 16.03
CA GLY A 13 -36.60 -10.59 16.67
C GLY A 13 -35.27 -11.30 16.93
N SER A 14 -35.21 -12.63 16.81
CA SER A 14 -34.05 -13.44 17.25
C SER A 14 -33.16 -13.98 16.10
N ASN A 15 -33.56 -13.79 14.84
CA ASN A 15 -32.75 -14.13 13.66
C ASN A 15 -31.85 -12.98 13.17
N LEU A 16 -31.54 -12.01 14.04
CA LEU A 16 -30.34 -11.18 13.88
C LEU A 16 -29.13 -12.00 14.38
N GLU A 17 -28.95 -13.19 13.82
CA GLU A 17 -27.76 -13.99 14.04
C GLU A 17 -26.56 -13.09 13.81
N LYS A 18 -25.64 -13.10 14.78
CA LYS A 18 -24.26 -12.63 14.62
C LYS A 18 -23.75 -13.16 13.28
N LYS A 19 -23.83 -12.33 12.23
CA LYS A 19 -23.41 -12.69 10.89
C LYS A 19 -21.90 -12.86 10.96
N LYS A 20 -21.47 -14.09 11.22
CA LYS A 20 -20.06 -14.47 11.24
C LYS A 20 -19.52 -14.02 9.89
N LEU A 21 -18.56 -13.10 9.95
CA LEU A 21 -17.92 -12.52 8.78
C LEU A 21 -17.00 -13.61 8.22
N ASP A 22 -17.60 -14.60 7.58
CA ASP A 22 -16.87 -15.77 7.10
C ASP A 22 -16.06 -15.34 5.88
N TRP A 23 -14.75 -15.22 6.10
CA TRP A 23 -13.78 -15.01 5.04
C TRP A 23 -13.87 -16.19 4.08
N SER A 24 -14.31 -15.96 2.84
CA SER A 24 -14.20 -17.00 1.82
C SER A 24 -12.73 -17.33 1.59
N CYS A 25 -12.44 -18.63 1.43
CA CYS A 25 -11.08 -19.11 1.17
C CYS A 25 -10.45 -18.38 -0.05
N SER A 26 -11.24 -18.14 -1.09
CA SER A 26 -10.81 -17.41 -2.29
C SER A 26 -10.39 -15.96 -2.01
N LEU A 27 -11.06 -15.28 -1.08
CA LEU A 27 -10.76 -13.90 -0.68
C LEU A 27 -9.46 -13.85 0.13
N ILE A 28 -9.26 -14.80 1.05
CA ILE A 28 -8.02 -14.93 1.82
C ILE A 28 -6.85 -15.19 0.87
N VAL A 29 -6.99 -16.17 -0.02
CA VAL A 29 -5.95 -16.50 -1.00
C VAL A 29 -5.63 -15.29 -1.88
N ALA A 30 -6.65 -14.60 -2.42
CA ALA A 30 -6.44 -13.39 -3.22
C ALA A 30 -5.72 -12.27 -2.46
N SER A 31 -6.08 -12.07 -1.19
CA SER A 31 -5.44 -11.09 -0.31
C SER A 31 -3.99 -11.45 -0.03
N LEU A 32 -3.70 -12.68 0.37
CA LEU A 32 -2.35 -13.15 0.70
C LEU A 32 -1.44 -13.16 -0.53
N VAL A 33 -1.92 -13.69 -1.65
CA VAL A 33 -1.17 -13.71 -2.92
C VAL A 33 -0.88 -12.29 -3.40
N GLY A 34 -1.89 -11.43 -3.39
CA GLY A 34 -1.75 -10.04 -3.83
C GLY A 34 -0.79 -9.27 -2.91
N ALA A 35 -0.94 -9.42 -1.60
CA ALA A 35 -0.07 -8.79 -0.62
C ALA A 35 1.37 -9.30 -0.70
N PHE A 36 1.58 -10.61 -0.92
CA PHE A 36 2.91 -11.19 -1.10
C PHE A 36 3.59 -10.73 -2.39
N GLY A 37 2.87 -10.70 -3.50
CA GLY A 37 3.42 -10.29 -4.79
C GLY A 37 3.71 -8.80 -4.91
N SER A 38 2.93 -7.96 -4.22
CA SER A 38 2.96 -6.52 -4.41
C SER A 38 3.43 -5.77 -3.14
N SER A 39 2.73 -5.92 -2.01
CA SER A 39 3.05 -5.20 -0.77
C SER A 39 4.36 -5.64 -0.13
N PHE A 40 4.60 -6.95 -0.07
CA PHE A 40 5.89 -7.49 0.41
C PHE A 40 7.03 -7.09 -0.52
N LEU A 41 6.81 -7.12 -1.84
CA LEU A 41 7.81 -6.71 -2.81
C LEU A 41 8.21 -5.23 -2.63
N TYR A 42 7.21 -4.36 -2.41
CA TYR A 42 7.46 -2.96 -2.09
C TYR A 42 8.30 -2.80 -0.81
N GLY A 43 7.91 -3.47 0.29
CA GLY A 43 8.64 -3.44 1.56
C GLY A 43 10.07 -3.98 1.45
N TYR A 44 10.26 -5.06 0.70
CA TYR A 44 11.56 -5.65 0.41
C TYR A 44 12.50 -4.65 -0.27
N ASN A 45 12.00 -3.97 -1.32
CA ASN A 45 12.79 -3.00 -2.09
C ASN A 45 13.21 -1.76 -1.30
N LEU A 46 12.46 -1.40 -0.25
CA LEU A 46 12.82 -0.30 0.65
C LEU A 46 14.04 -0.65 1.51
N SER A 47 14.15 -1.89 1.98
CA SER A 47 15.20 -2.30 2.93
C SER A 47 16.42 -2.95 2.28
N VAL A 48 16.24 -3.65 1.16
CA VAL A 48 17.29 -4.42 0.47
C VAL A 48 18.49 -3.58 0.05
N VAL A 49 18.32 -2.26 -0.06
CA VAL A 49 19.35 -1.30 -0.49
C VAL A 49 20.38 -1.04 0.62
N ASN A 50 19.94 -1.13 1.87
CA ASN A 50 20.70 -0.66 3.03
C ASN A 50 21.88 -1.59 3.32
N ALA A 51 21.66 -2.91 3.27
CA ALA A 51 22.70 -3.92 3.49
C ALA A 51 23.88 -3.85 2.49
N PRO A 52 23.66 -3.84 1.17
CA PRO A 52 24.74 -3.82 0.19
C PRO A 52 25.30 -2.42 -0.12
N THR A 53 24.90 -1.37 0.61
CA THR A 53 25.40 0.00 0.43
C THR A 53 26.93 0.10 0.25
N PRO A 54 27.78 -0.50 1.11
CA PRO A 54 29.23 -0.39 0.94
C PRO A 54 29.72 -1.07 -0.35
N TYR A 55 29.14 -2.21 -0.72
CA TYR A 55 29.54 -2.95 -1.93
C TYR A 55 29.07 -2.25 -3.21
N ILE A 56 27.87 -1.66 -3.22
CA ILE A 56 27.39 -0.88 -4.36
C ILE A 56 28.26 0.36 -4.56
N LYS A 57 28.66 1.02 -3.47
CA LYS A 57 29.59 2.16 -3.53
C LYS A 57 30.98 1.76 -4.05
N ALA A 58 31.49 0.61 -3.63
CA ALA A 58 32.74 0.06 -4.16
C ALA A 58 32.63 -0.24 -5.67
N PHE A 59 31.53 -0.88 -6.09
CA PHE A 59 31.24 -1.14 -7.50
C PHE A 59 31.13 0.14 -8.35
N TYR A 60 30.55 1.22 -7.80
CA TYR A 60 30.49 2.52 -8.46
C TYR A 60 31.88 3.11 -8.65
N ASN A 61 32.74 3.04 -7.63
CA ASN A 61 34.11 3.50 -7.72
C ASN A 61 34.91 2.71 -8.77
N GLU A 62 34.83 1.37 -8.73
CA GLU A 62 35.54 0.50 -9.68
C GLU A 62 35.07 0.73 -11.13
N SER A 63 33.75 0.86 -11.34
CA SER A 63 33.19 1.11 -12.67
C SER A 63 33.55 2.50 -13.20
N TRP A 64 33.66 3.50 -12.31
CA TRP A 64 34.09 4.85 -12.66
C TRP A 64 35.57 4.89 -13.03
N GLU A 65 36.42 4.27 -12.22
CA GLU A 65 37.86 4.17 -12.43
C GLU A 65 38.18 3.45 -13.75
N ARG A 66 37.45 2.37 -14.06
CA ARG A 66 37.58 1.67 -15.35
C ARG A 66 37.29 2.55 -16.57
N ARG A 67 36.41 3.55 -16.43
CA ARG A 67 35.99 4.44 -17.54
C ARG A 67 36.79 5.74 -17.63
N HIS A 68 37.18 6.30 -16.50
CA HIS A 68 37.80 7.63 -16.41
C HIS A 68 39.27 7.60 -15.97
N GLY A 69 39.79 6.44 -15.56
CA GLY A 69 41.19 6.25 -15.16
C GLY A 69 41.56 6.84 -13.79
N HIS A 70 40.59 7.34 -13.03
CA HIS A 70 40.79 7.85 -11.68
C HIS A 70 39.63 7.44 -10.76
N PRO A 71 39.85 7.31 -9.45
CA PRO A 71 38.77 7.01 -8.50
C PRO A 71 37.74 8.14 -8.46
N ILE A 72 36.50 7.79 -8.13
CA ILE A 72 35.41 8.76 -7.99
C ILE A 72 35.61 9.62 -6.74
N ASP A 73 35.30 10.91 -6.85
CA ASP A 73 35.29 11.79 -5.69
C ASP A 73 34.19 11.40 -4.68
N SER A 74 34.46 11.56 -3.38
CA SER A 74 33.56 11.14 -2.30
C SER A 74 32.20 11.85 -2.33
N ASP A 75 32.17 13.13 -2.69
CA ASP A 75 30.93 13.90 -2.76
C ASP A 75 30.11 13.45 -3.97
N THR A 76 30.78 13.18 -5.09
CA THR A 76 30.15 12.65 -6.30
C THR A 76 29.58 11.25 -6.08
N LEU A 77 30.29 10.37 -5.37
CA LEU A 77 29.81 9.04 -5.00
C LEU A 77 28.58 9.10 -4.11
N THR A 78 28.58 10.02 -3.14
CA THR A 78 27.45 10.23 -2.24
C THR A 78 26.23 10.75 -2.99
N LEU A 79 26.43 11.66 -3.94
CA LEU A 79 25.38 12.17 -4.82
C LEU A 79 24.79 11.06 -5.69
N LEU A 80 25.65 10.25 -6.34
CA LEU A 80 25.22 9.16 -7.21
C LEU A 80 24.45 8.07 -6.44
N TRP A 81 24.89 7.74 -5.23
CA TRP A 81 24.16 6.86 -4.32
C TRP A 81 22.82 7.45 -3.91
N SER A 82 22.78 8.74 -3.57
CA SER A 82 21.54 9.43 -3.18
C SER A 82 20.53 9.47 -4.33
N VAL A 83 20.99 9.67 -5.57
CA VAL A 83 20.16 9.57 -6.78
C VAL A 83 19.62 8.14 -6.95
N THR A 84 20.47 7.13 -6.77
CA THR A 84 20.08 5.71 -6.87
C THR A 84 18.96 5.35 -5.88
N VAL A 85 19.02 5.86 -4.65
CA VAL A 85 17.99 5.60 -3.63
C VAL A 85 16.73 6.42 -3.89
N SER A 86 16.85 7.70 -4.23
CA SER A 86 15.71 8.61 -4.40
C SER A 86 14.92 8.38 -5.70
N ILE A 87 15.55 7.87 -6.76
CA ILE A 87 14.87 7.62 -8.04
C ILE A 87 13.76 6.56 -7.93
N PHE A 88 13.82 5.69 -6.91
CA PHE A 88 12.75 4.75 -6.58
C PHE A 88 11.45 5.50 -6.23
N ALA A 89 11.51 6.59 -5.47
CA ALA A 89 10.34 7.40 -5.12
C ALA A 89 9.77 8.13 -6.35
N ILE A 90 10.63 8.61 -7.26
CA ILE A 90 10.23 9.22 -8.53
C ILE A 90 9.52 8.18 -9.41
N GLY A 91 10.06 6.97 -9.51
CA GLY A 91 9.41 5.84 -10.16
C GLY A 91 8.04 5.56 -9.56
N GLY A 92 7.93 5.55 -8.23
CA GLY A 92 6.66 5.40 -7.51
C GLY A 92 5.61 6.42 -7.94
N LEU A 93 5.99 7.71 -8.00
CA LEU A 93 5.11 8.76 -8.48
C LEU A 93 4.62 8.48 -9.91
N VAL A 94 5.51 8.15 -10.83
CA VAL A 94 5.16 7.81 -12.23
C VAL A 94 4.23 6.59 -12.27
N GLY A 95 4.51 5.56 -11.47
CA GLY A 95 3.69 4.36 -11.34
C GLY A 95 2.25 4.67 -10.91
N THR A 96 2.06 5.54 -9.92
CA THR A 96 0.70 5.93 -9.47
C THR A 96 -0.13 6.61 -10.56
N PHE A 97 0.50 7.41 -11.44
CA PHE A 97 -0.18 7.99 -12.60
C PHE A 97 -0.53 6.94 -13.65
N LEU A 98 0.39 6.00 -13.91
CA LEU A 98 0.19 4.91 -14.87
C LEU A 98 -0.96 3.98 -14.48
N VAL A 99 -1.21 3.75 -13.17
CA VAL A 99 -2.34 2.91 -12.72
C VAL A 99 -3.68 3.38 -13.24
N LYS A 100 -3.90 4.70 -13.27
CA LYS A 100 -5.18 5.25 -13.76
C LYS A 100 -5.39 4.95 -15.24
N VAL A 101 -4.32 5.02 -16.03
CA VAL A 101 -4.35 4.76 -17.48
C VAL A 101 -4.49 3.26 -17.73
N ILE A 102 -3.56 2.45 -17.20
CA ILE A 102 -3.51 0.99 -17.40
C ILE A 102 -4.78 0.34 -16.84
N GLY A 103 -5.22 0.76 -15.65
CA GLY A 103 -6.41 0.21 -14.98
C GLY A 103 -7.71 0.44 -15.74
N LYS A 104 -7.82 1.53 -16.51
CA LYS A 104 -9.00 1.80 -17.36
C LYS A 104 -9.07 0.83 -18.54
N PHE A 105 -7.96 0.58 -19.22
CA PHE A 105 -7.94 -0.27 -20.41
C PHE A 105 -7.91 -1.76 -20.09
N LEU A 106 -7.05 -2.17 -19.14
CA LEU A 106 -6.74 -3.57 -18.90
C LEU A 106 -7.56 -4.18 -17.75
N GLY A 107 -8.13 -3.35 -16.87
CA GLY A 107 -8.76 -3.80 -15.63
C GLY A 107 -7.74 -4.17 -14.55
N ARG A 108 -8.21 -4.29 -13.30
CA ARG A 108 -7.35 -4.25 -12.10
C ARG A 108 -6.44 -5.47 -11.97
N LYS A 109 -6.98 -6.66 -12.26
CA LYS A 109 -6.21 -7.93 -12.28
C LYS A 109 -5.09 -7.88 -13.33
N ASN A 110 -5.38 -7.44 -14.53
CA ASN A 110 -4.39 -7.39 -15.59
C ASN A 110 -3.34 -6.29 -15.34
N THR A 111 -3.73 -5.17 -14.71
CA THR A 111 -2.76 -4.17 -14.22
C THR A 111 -1.75 -4.80 -13.27
N LEU A 112 -2.20 -5.64 -12.32
CA LEU A 112 -1.29 -6.36 -11.41
C LEU A 112 -0.44 -7.41 -12.13
N LEU A 113 -0.93 -8.06 -13.19
CA LEU A 113 -0.12 -8.98 -14.00
C LEU A 113 0.97 -8.23 -14.78
N VAL A 114 0.63 -7.10 -15.41
CA VAL A 114 1.60 -6.25 -16.12
C VAL A 114 2.61 -5.67 -15.14
N ASN A 115 2.18 -5.33 -13.92
CA ASN A 115 3.06 -4.88 -12.85
C ASN A 115 4.20 -5.87 -12.60
N ASN A 116 3.87 -7.16 -12.42
CA ASN A 116 4.87 -8.20 -12.22
C ASN A 116 5.91 -8.27 -13.35
N GLY A 117 5.52 -7.92 -14.59
CA GLY A 117 6.46 -7.78 -15.71
C GLY A 117 7.49 -6.66 -15.47
N PHE A 118 7.06 -5.49 -14.98
CA PHE A 118 7.97 -4.41 -14.59
C PHE A 118 8.89 -4.83 -13.44
N GLY A 119 8.35 -5.51 -12.42
CA GLY A 119 9.14 -6.05 -11.31
C GLY A 119 10.24 -7.02 -11.75
N ILE A 120 9.90 -8.01 -12.60
CA ILE A 120 10.88 -8.97 -13.14
C ILE A 120 11.92 -8.28 -14.01
N PHE A 121 11.50 -7.38 -14.90
CA PHE A 121 12.42 -6.65 -15.77
C PHE A 121 13.41 -5.78 -14.96
N ALA A 122 12.92 -5.08 -13.92
CA ALA A 122 13.75 -4.31 -13.02
C ALA A 122 14.73 -5.19 -12.21
N ALA A 123 14.27 -6.35 -11.72
CA ALA A 123 15.12 -7.31 -11.01
C ALA A 123 16.26 -7.82 -11.90
N LEU A 124 15.96 -8.17 -13.16
CA LEU A 124 16.96 -8.60 -14.14
C LEU A 124 17.96 -7.48 -14.44
N LEU A 125 17.52 -6.24 -14.65
CA LEU A 125 18.41 -5.11 -14.87
C LEU A 125 19.36 -4.88 -13.68
N MET A 126 18.84 -4.95 -12.45
CA MET A 126 19.66 -4.78 -11.25
C MET A 126 20.63 -5.94 -11.04
N ALA A 127 20.20 -7.19 -11.27
CA ALA A 127 21.06 -8.37 -11.13
C ALA A 127 22.16 -8.42 -12.21
N CYS A 128 21.85 -8.01 -13.45
CA CYS A 128 22.82 -7.96 -14.55
C CYS A 128 23.74 -6.73 -14.52
N SER A 129 23.54 -5.79 -13.60
CA SER A 129 24.36 -4.57 -13.51
C SER A 129 25.84 -4.86 -13.21
N LEU A 130 26.12 -5.86 -12.36
CA LEU A 130 27.48 -6.24 -11.97
C LEU A 130 28.27 -6.86 -13.15
N PRO A 131 27.78 -7.90 -13.87
CA PRO A 131 28.45 -8.44 -15.05
C PRO A 131 28.65 -7.43 -16.18
N ALA A 132 27.71 -6.49 -16.35
CA ALA A 132 27.79 -5.48 -17.38
C ALA A 132 28.74 -4.32 -17.04
N GLY A 133 29.17 -4.18 -15.78
CA GLY A 133 29.98 -3.05 -15.33
C GLY A 133 29.30 -1.69 -15.52
N ALA A 134 27.96 -1.67 -15.47
CA ALA A 134 27.15 -0.50 -15.80
C ALA A 134 26.31 -0.05 -14.60
N LEU A 135 26.75 1.04 -13.96
CA LEU A 135 26.03 1.70 -12.87
C LEU A 135 24.66 2.23 -13.31
N GLU A 136 24.52 2.60 -14.59
CA GLU A 136 23.28 3.12 -15.17
C GLU A 136 22.16 2.08 -15.12
N MET A 137 22.49 0.80 -15.32
CA MET A 137 21.51 -0.30 -15.26
C MET A 137 20.90 -0.42 -13.86
N LEU A 138 21.69 -0.17 -12.81
CA LEU A 138 21.19 -0.19 -11.44
C LEU A 138 20.23 0.98 -11.19
N ILE A 139 20.57 2.19 -11.64
CA ILE A 139 19.73 3.40 -11.51
C ILE A 139 18.41 3.24 -12.28
N VAL A 140 18.48 2.75 -13.52
CA VAL A 140 17.29 2.49 -14.34
C VAL A 140 16.44 1.37 -13.75
N GLY A 141 17.07 0.29 -13.28
CA GLY A 141 16.38 -0.80 -12.58
C GLY A 141 15.63 -0.30 -11.34
N ARG A 142 16.24 0.60 -10.56
CA ARG A 142 15.59 1.26 -9.41
C ARG A 142 14.41 2.12 -9.78
N PHE A 143 14.50 2.88 -10.87
CA PHE A 143 13.38 3.66 -11.37
C PHE A 143 12.20 2.77 -11.75
N ILE A 144 12.46 1.69 -12.52
CA ILE A 144 11.41 0.76 -12.96
C ILE A 144 10.81 0.00 -11.77
N MET A 145 11.63 -0.39 -10.79
CA MET A 145 11.15 -0.98 -9.55
C MET A 145 10.28 0.00 -8.74
N GLY A 146 10.59 1.29 -8.80
CA GLY A 146 9.75 2.34 -8.26
C GLY A 146 8.38 2.39 -8.96
N VAL A 147 8.38 2.33 -10.29
CA VAL A 147 7.13 2.28 -11.09
C VAL A 147 6.30 1.06 -10.69
N ASP A 148 6.91 -0.11 -10.56
CA ASP A 148 6.27 -1.33 -10.06
C ASP A 148 5.65 -1.10 -8.66
N GLY A 149 6.42 -0.59 -7.71
CA GLY A 149 5.95 -0.31 -6.36
C GLY A 149 4.77 0.69 -6.32
N GLY A 150 4.82 1.75 -7.12
CA GLY A 150 3.74 2.73 -7.22
C GLY A 150 2.46 2.15 -7.82
N ILE A 151 2.60 1.25 -8.80
CA ILE A 151 1.48 0.53 -9.39
C ILE A 151 0.87 -0.46 -8.39
N ALA A 152 1.72 -1.30 -7.78
CA ALA A 152 1.37 -2.26 -6.74
C ALA A 152 0.56 -1.62 -5.59
N LEU A 153 1.07 -0.54 -5.00
CA LEU A 153 0.45 0.13 -3.85
C LEU A 153 -0.90 0.78 -4.15
N SER A 154 -1.18 1.10 -5.42
CA SER A 154 -2.46 1.71 -5.81
C SER A 154 -3.44 0.65 -6.33
N ALA A 155 -2.96 -0.29 -7.15
CA ALA A 155 -3.80 -1.31 -7.79
C ALA A 155 -4.24 -2.41 -6.82
N LEU A 156 -3.38 -2.83 -5.89
CA LEU A 156 -3.73 -3.90 -4.95
C LEU A 156 -4.87 -3.50 -3.99
N PRO A 157 -4.81 -2.36 -3.26
CA PRO A 157 -5.91 -1.98 -2.38
C PRO A 157 -7.22 -1.76 -3.15
N MET A 158 -7.15 -1.24 -4.38
CA MET A 158 -8.31 -1.10 -5.26
C MET A 158 -8.92 -2.47 -5.59
N TYR A 159 -8.10 -3.41 -6.06
CA TYR A 159 -8.53 -4.77 -6.35
C TYR A 159 -9.15 -5.46 -5.12
N LEU A 160 -8.47 -5.39 -3.96
CA LEU A 160 -8.98 -5.95 -2.71
C LEU A 160 -10.29 -5.28 -2.26
N SER A 161 -10.44 -3.98 -2.47
CA SER A 161 -11.68 -3.26 -2.12
C SER A 161 -12.87 -3.60 -3.03
N GLU A 162 -12.60 -3.93 -4.30
CA GLU A 162 -13.63 -4.31 -5.28
C GLU A 162 -14.11 -5.76 -5.09
N ILE A 163 -13.26 -6.67 -4.57
CA ILE A 163 -13.63 -8.07 -4.33
C ILE A 163 -14.19 -8.33 -2.92
N SER A 164 -14.10 -7.37 -2.01
CA SER A 164 -14.44 -7.57 -0.59
C SER A 164 -15.72 -6.84 -0.13
N PRO A 165 -16.43 -7.43 0.85
CA PRO A 165 -17.54 -6.75 1.54
C PRO A 165 -17.09 -5.45 2.19
N LYS A 166 -17.99 -4.45 2.25
CA LYS A 166 -17.71 -3.12 2.82
C LYS A 166 -17.15 -3.19 4.25
N GLU A 167 -17.60 -4.16 5.03
CA GLU A 167 -17.22 -4.38 6.42
C GLU A 167 -15.77 -4.89 6.56
N MET A 168 -15.23 -5.54 5.53
CA MET A 168 -13.90 -6.20 5.55
C MET A 168 -12.79 -5.38 4.91
N ARG A 169 -13.14 -4.33 4.15
CA ARG A 169 -12.18 -3.48 3.44
C ARG A 169 -11.10 -2.90 4.36
N GLY A 170 -11.47 -2.55 5.59
CA GLY A 170 -10.54 -2.03 6.60
C GLY A 170 -9.48 -3.05 7.03
N SER A 171 -9.87 -4.31 7.24
CA SER A 171 -8.96 -5.39 7.61
C SER A 171 -8.03 -5.78 6.46
N LEU A 172 -8.51 -5.75 5.22
CA LEU A 172 -7.66 -6.02 4.04
C LEU A 172 -6.56 -4.96 3.86
N GLY A 173 -6.86 -3.69 4.13
CA GLY A 173 -5.84 -2.63 4.14
C GLY A 173 -4.80 -2.79 5.25
N GLN A 174 -5.10 -3.53 6.31
CA GLN A 174 -4.11 -3.87 7.34
C GLN A 174 -3.22 -5.04 6.92
N VAL A 175 -3.77 -6.03 6.21
CA VAL A 175 -2.98 -7.13 5.66
C VAL A 175 -1.90 -6.59 4.73
N THR A 176 -2.22 -5.66 3.84
CA THR A 176 -1.22 -5.04 2.96
C THR A 176 -0.11 -4.33 3.74
N ALA A 177 -0.46 -3.59 4.80
CA ALA A 177 0.52 -2.93 5.67
C ALA A 177 1.44 -3.93 6.40
N ILE A 178 0.88 -5.03 6.94
CA ILE A 178 1.69 -6.09 7.57
C ILE A 178 2.69 -6.68 6.56
N PHE A 179 2.25 -6.96 5.35
CA PHE A 179 3.12 -7.53 4.32
C PHE A 179 4.24 -6.56 3.91
N ILE A 180 4.02 -5.24 3.94
CA ILE A 180 5.11 -4.26 3.76
C ILE A 180 6.15 -4.42 4.87
N CYS A 181 5.75 -4.48 6.15
CA CYS A 181 6.68 -4.67 7.26
C CYS A 181 7.42 -6.01 7.19
N VAL A 182 6.72 -7.10 6.84
CA VAL A 182 7.34 -8.41 6.61
C VAL A 182 8.33 -8.36 5.45
N GLY A 183 8.05 -7.60 4.40
CA GLY A 183 8.98 -7.34 3.29
C GLY A 183 10.23 -6.61 3.74
N VAL A 184 10.08 -5.55 4.54
CA VAL A 184 11.20 -4.81 5.15
C VAL A 184 12.07 -5.75 6.00
N PHE A 185 11.43 -6.55 6.87
CA PHE A 185 12.13 -7.51 7.70
C PHE A 185 12.87 -8.58 6.88
N ALA A 186 12.23 -9.11 5.83
CA ALA A 186 12.85 -10.10 4.95
C ALA A 186 14.05 -9.52 4.17
N GLY A 187 13.99 -8.25 3.75
CA GLY A 187 15.12 -7.58 3.10
C GLY A 187 16.29 -7.34 4.05
N GLN A 188 16.01 -7.01 5.32
CA GLN A 188 17.04 -6.91 6.35
C GLN A 188 17.65 -8.28 6.69
N LEU A 189 16.82 -9.33 6.76
CA LEU A 189 17.24 -10.70 7.05
C LEU A 189 18.16 -11.22 5.93
N LEU A 190 17.72 -11.15 4.67
CA LEU A 190 18.54 -11.59 3.54
C LEU A 190 19.79 -10.73 3.36
N GLY A 191 19.73 -9.46 3.77
CA GLY A 191 20.86 -8.54 3.79
C GLY A 191 21.93 -8.86 4.85
N LEU A 192 21.75 -9.88 5.71
CA LEU A 192 22.78 -10.27 6.66
C LEU A 192 24.07 -10.72 5.94
N PRO A 193 25.27 -10.44 6.52
CA PRO A 193 26.54 -10.87 5.96
C PRO A 193 26.67 -12.39 5.80
N GLU A 194 25.97 -13.17 6.65
CA GLU A 194 25.97 -14.63 6.62
C GLU A 194 25.21 -15.21 5.42
N LEU A 195 24.23 -14.46 4.89
CA LEU A 195 23.33 -14.87 3.82
C LEU A 195 23.77 -14.27 2.48
N LEU A 196 23.16 -13.16 2.05
CA LEU A 196 23.38 -12.54 0.75
C LEU A 196 24.01 -11.14 0.84
N GLY A 197 24.37 -10.69 2.05
CA GLY A 197 25.06 -9.43 2.31
C GLY A 197 26.57 -9.48 2.08
N LYS A 198 27.07 -10.29 1.14
CA LYS A 198 28.50 -10.37 0.78
C LYS A 198 28.77 -9.67 -0.56
N GLU A 199 30.02 -9.27 -0.77
CA GLU A 199 30.46 -8.58 -1.98
C GLU A 199 30.18 -9.37 -3.27
N SER A 200 30.27 -10.70 -3.24
CA SER A 200 29.98 -11.53 -4.42
C SER A 200 28.49 -11.85 -4.60
N THR A 201 27.66 -11.65 -3.56
CA THR A 201 26.27 -12.13 -3.55
C THR A 201 25.22 -11.02 -3.52
N TRP A 202 25.61 -9.75 -3.39
CA TRP A 202 24.66 -8.64 -3.37
C TRP A 202 23.73 -8.55 -4.60
N PRO A 203 24.12 -8.92 -5.85
CA PRO A 203 23.18 -8.88 -6.97
C PRO A 203 22.02 -9.89 -6.81
N TYR A 204 22.25 -11.00 -6.11
CA TYR A 204 21.21 -11.99 -5.83
C TYR A 204 20.13 -11.46 -4.87
N LEU A 205 20.45 -10.47 -4.03
CA LEU A 205 19.42 -9.76 -3.24
C LEU A 205 18.37 -9.14 -4.16
N PHE A 206 18.78 -8.56 -5.30
CA PHE A 206 17.85 -8.06 -6.30
C PHE A 206 17.17 -9.18 -7.11
N GLY A 207 17.83 -10.32 -7.27
CA GLY A 207 17.26 -11.50 -7.92
C GLY A 207 16.10 -12.13 -7.13
N VAL A 208 16.13 -12.08 -5.79
CA VAL A 208 15.07 -12.65 -4.92
C VAL A 208 13.70 -12.03 -5.20
N ILE A 209 13.65 -10.79 -5.70
CA ILE A 209 12.44 -10.06 -6.11
C ILE A 209 11.63 -10.85 -7.15
N VAL A 210 12.29 -11.65 -7.99
CA VAL A 210 11.63 -12.46 -9.02
C VAL A 210 10.72 -13.53 -8.39
N ILE A 211 11.04 -14.04 -7.20
CA ILE A 211 10.27 -15.09 -6.52
C ILE A 211 8.83 -14.64 -6.20
N PRO A 212 8.60 -13.58 -5.39
CA PRO A 212 7.24 -13.10 -5.12
C PRO A 212 6.52 -12.63 -6.38
N ALA A 213 7.24 -12.04 -7.35
CA ALA A 213 6.65 -11.63 -8.62
C ALA A 213 6.15 -12.83 -9.45
N LEU A 214 6.91 -13.92 -9.52
CA LEU A 214 6.50 -15.16 -10.18
C LEU A 214 5.36 -15.85 -9.45
N VAL A 215 5.40 -15.90 -8.11
CA VAL A 215 4.30 -16.44 -7.31
C VAL A 215 3.00 -15.71 -7.64
N GLN A 216 3.03 -14.38 -7.69
CA GLN A 216 1.85 -13.59 -8.09
C GLN A 216 1.47 -13.80 -9.56
N LEU A 217 2.45 -13.87 -10.47
CA LEU A 217 2.20 -14.07 -11.90
C LEU A 217 1.53 -15.42 -12.19
N VAL A 218 1.87 -16.47 -11.44
CA VAL A 218 1.30 -17.81 -11.60
C VAL A 218 -0.06 -17.93 -10.89
N SER A 219 -0.20 -17.37 -9.69
CA SER A 219 -1.41 -17.54 -8.87
C SER A 219 -2.56 -16.58 -9.24
N LEU A 220 -2.25 -15.35 -9.63
CA LEU A 220 -3.25 -14.32 -9.95
C LEU A 220 -4.14 -14.68 -11.16
N PRO A 221 -3.64 -15.34 -12.24
CA PRO A 221 -4.48 -15.83 -13.33
C PRO A 221 -5.59 -16.79 -12.91
N PHE A 222 -5.40 -17.60 -11.86
CA PHE A 222 -6.42 -18.52 -11.35
C PHE A 222 -7.55 -17.82 -10.60
N LEU A 223 -7.34 -16.59 -10.13
CA LEU A 223 -8.37 -15.82 -9.42
C LEU A 223 -9.36 -15.17 -10.39
N PRO A 224 -10.65 -15.04 -10.04
CA PRO A 224 -11.62 -14.34 -10.88
C PRO A 224 -11.19 -12.89 -11.15
N LYS A 225 -11.61 -12.32 -12.29
CA LYS A 225 -11.45 -10.87 -12.54
C LYS A 225 -12.29 -10.08 -11.54
N SER A 226 -11.92 -8.81 -11.32
CA SER A 226 -12.70 -7.91 -10.46
C SER A 226 -14.17 -7.89 -10.94
N PRO A 227 -15.13 -8.19 -10.06
CA PRO A 227 -16.54 -8.23 -10.42
C PRO A 227 -17.07 -6.84 -10.82
N HIS A 228 -16.56 -5.77 -10.19
CA HIS A 228 -16.84 -4.40 -10.61
C HIS A 228 -16.41 -4.12 -12.06
N TYR A 229 -15.22 -4.59 -12.45
CA TYR A 229 -14.72 -4.40 -13.82
C TYR A 229 -15.55 -5.22 -14.83
N LEU A 230 -15.94 -6.45 -14.49
CA LEU A 230 -16.79 -7.29 -15.34
C LEU A 230 -18.17 -6.65 -15.56
N LEU A 231 -18.77 -6.13 -14.49
CA LEU A 231 -20.11 -5.57 -14.51
C LEU A 231 -20.17 -4.20 -15.21
N LEU A 232 -19.20 -3.32 -14.94
CA LEU A 232 -19.24 -1.92 -15.39
C LEU A 232 -18.56 -1.68 -16.73
N GLU A 233 -17.43 -2.31 -16.98
CA GLU A 233 -16.62 -2.06 -18.19
C GLU A 233 -16.91 -3.09 -19.29
N LYS A 234 -17.13 -4.36 -18.90
CA LYS A 234 -17.43 -5.44 -19.85
C LYS A 234 -18.91 -5.74 -20.04
N HIS A 235 -19.78 -5.17 -19.21
CA HIS A 235 -21.23 -5.45 -19.21
C HIS A 235 -21.58 -6.95 -19.10
N ASP A 236 -20.72 -7.73 -18.45
CA ASP A 236 -20.85 -9.17 -18.27
C ASP A 236 -21.44 -9.47 -16.88
N GLN A 237 -22.78 -9.53 -16.80
CA GLN A 237 -23.49 -9.77 -15.55
C GLN A 237 -23.26 -11.18 -15.01
N GLU A 238 -23.27 -12.20 -15.87
CA GLU A 238 -23.07 -13.60 -15.48
C GLU A 238 -21.65 -13.84 -14.94
N GLY A 239 -20.64 -13.25 -15.61
CA GLY A 239 -19.25 -13.30 -15.17
C GLY A 239 -19.02 -12.58 -13.83
N ALA A 240 -19.68 -11.43 -13.63
CA ALA A 240 -19.63 -10.69 -12.37
C ALA A 240 -20.30 -11.48 -11.23
N GLU A 241 -21.44 -12.11 -11.48
CA GLU A 241 -22.15 -12.93 -10.50
C GLU A 241 -21.31 -14.14 -10.08
N LYS A 242 -20.71 -14.85 -11.03
CA LYS A 242 -19.82 -15.98 -10.75
C LYS A 242 -18.58 -15.55 -9.95
N ALA A 243 -18.00 -14.40 -10.27
CA ALA A 243 -16.87 -13.84 -9.53
C ALA A 243 -17.27 -13.52 -8.09
N PHE A 244 -18.41 -12.84 -7.87
CA PHE A 244 -18.92 -12.58 -6.53
C PHE A 244 -19.22 -13.86 -5.75
N ARG A 245 -19.83 -14.89 -6.37
CA ARG A 245 -20.10 -16.19 -5.72
C ARG A 245 -18.81 -16.82 -5.22
N THR A 246 -17.75 -16.73 -6.02
CA THR A 246 -16.43 -17.27 -5.67
C THR A 246 -15.77 -16.50 -4.52
N PHE A 247 -15.87 -15.15 -4.51
CA PHE A 247 -15.21 -14.32 -3.49
C PHE A 247 -15.99 -14.20 -2.18
N LEU A 248 -17.33 -14.25 -2.22
CA LEU A 248 -18.18 -14.13 -1.04
C LEU A 248 -18.55 -15.50 -0.45
N GLY A 249 -18.47 -16.58 -1.25
CA GLY A 249 -18.87 -17.92 -0.83
C GLY A 249 -20.37 -18.04 -0.53
N LYS A 250 -21.20 -17.15 -1.08
CA LYS A 250 -22.65 -17.09 -0.88
C LYS A 250 -23.37 -17.25 -2.21
N GLU A 251 -24.53 -17.92 -2.20
CA GLU A 251 -25.36 -18.08 -3.40
C GLU A 251 -26.20 -16.83 -3.68
N ASP A 252 -26.69 -16.15 -2.64
CA ASP A 252 -27.44 -14.89 -2.80
C ASP A 252 -26.51 -13.67 -2.74
N ILE A 253 -26.34 -13.04 -3.90
CA ILE A 253 -25.49 -11.86 -4.13
C ILE A 253 -26.28 -10.73 -4.77
N SER A 254 -27.60 -10.88 -4.82
CA SER A 254 -28.51 -9.92 -5.45
C SER A 254 -28.32 -8.52 -4.87
N ARG A 255 -28.15 -8.45 -3.54
CA ARG A 255 -27.93 -7.20 -2.81
C ARG A 255 -26.61 -6.51 -3.13
N GLU A 256 -25.49 -7.24 -3.14
CA GLU A 256 -24.18 -6.61 -3.43
C GLU A 256 -24.11 -6.16 -4.90
N MET A 257 -24.71 -6.94 -5.81
CA MET A 257 -24.78 -6.56 -7.22
C MET A 257 -25.65 -5.33 -7.45
N GLU A 258 -26.80 -5.23 -6.78
CA GLU A 258 -27.65 -4.04 -6.81
C GLU A 258 -26.95 -2.82 -6.21
N GLU A 259 -26.22 -2.98 -5.11
CA GLU A 259 -25.41 -1.90 -4.51
C GLU A 259 -24.33 -1.40 -5.47
N VAL A 260 -23.60 -2.29 -6.15
CA VAL A 260 -22.59 -1.88 -7.14
C VAL A 260 -23.22 -1.15 -8.33
N LEU A 261 -24.38 -1.62 -8.80
CA LEU A 261 -25.11 -0.95 -9.87
C LEU A 261 -25.64 0.42 -9.42
N ALA A 262 -26.12 0.55 -8.18
CA ALA A 262 -26.54 1.81 -7.60
C ALA A 262 -25.37 2.80 -7.45
N GLU A 263 -24.22 2.33 -6.92
CA GLU A 263 -22.99 3.13 -6.82
C GLU A 263 -22.52 3.60 -8.21
N SER A 264 -22.59 2.73 -9.22
CA SER A 264 -22.24 3.10 -10.60
C SER A 264 -23.19 4.13 -11.20
N ARG A 265 -24.51 4.01 -10.97
CA ARG A 265 -25.50 5.00 -11.44
C ARG A 265 -25.23 6.38 -10.85
N VAL A 266 -24.87 6.43 -9.57
CA VAL A 266 -24.47 7.67 -8.90
C VAL A 266 -23.14 8.20 -9.47
N GLN A 267 -22.13 7.34 -9.66
CA GLN A 267 -20.84 7.73 -10.24
C GLN A 267 -20.94 8.22 -11.68
N ARG A 268 -21.84 7.65 -12.49
CA ARG A 268 -22.04 8.05 -13.90
C ARG A 268 -22.59 9.48 -14.01
N ASN A 269 -23.32 9.94 -12.99
CA ASN A 269 -23.83 11.30 -12.90
C ASN A 269 -22.83 12.29 -12.28
N ILE A 270 -21.74 11.79 -11.69
CA ILE A 270 -20.67 12.62 -11.12
C ILE A 270 -19.58 12.77 -12.19
N ARG A 271 -19.43 13.98 -12.75
CA ARG A 271 -18.28 14.31 -13.60
C ARG A 271 -16.99 14.02 -12.81
N LEU A 272 -16.06 13.28 -13.41
CA LEU A 272 -14.70 13.17 -12.90
C LEU A 272 -14.08 14.57 -12.86
N VAL A 273 -13.99 15.13 -11.66
CA VAL A 273 -13.43 16.47 -11.42
C VAL A 273 -11.91 16.40 -11.61
N SER A 274 -11.36 17.34 -12.36
CA SER A 274 -9.90 17.42 -12.55
C SER A 274 -9.21 17.70 -11.21
N VAL A 275 -7.96 17.24 -11.02
CA VAL A 275 -7.18 17.51 -9.81
C VAL A 275 -7.08 19.02 -9.54
N LEU A 276 -6.98 19.81 -10.61
CA LEU A 276 -6.91 21.27 -10.52
C LEU A 276 -8.24 21.90 -10.10
N GLU A 277 -9.36 21.35 -10.55
CA GLU A 277 -10.70 21.78 -10.15
C GLU A 277 -11.00 21.38 -8.70
N LEU A 278 -10.53 20.21 -8.27
CA LEU A 278 -10.65 19.73 -6.90
C LEU A 278 -9.88 20.65 -5.93
N LEU A 279 -8.66 21.07 -6.29
CA LEU A 279 -7.86 22.04 -5.53
C LEU A 279 -8.51 23.43 -5.48
N ARG A 280 -9.26 23.81 -6.52
CA ARG A 280 -9.94 25.11 -6.61
C ARG A 280 -11.29 25.12 -5.88
N SER A 281 -11.87 23.96 -5.60
CA SER A 281 -13.17 23.85 -4.93
C SER A 281 -13.07 24.23 -3.44
N PRO A 282 -13.77 25.29 -2.99
CA PRO A 282 -13.68 25.75 -1.60
C PRO A 282 -14.27 24.75 -0.59
N PHE A 283 -15.14 23.84 -1.04
CA PHE A 283 -15.82 22.86 -0.18
C PHE A 283 -14.89 21.74 0.31
N VAL A 284 -13.98 21.26 -0.55
CA VAL A 284 -13.05 20.15 -0.23
C VAL A 284 -11.65 20.63 0.12
N ARG A 285 -11.37 21.94 0.02
CA ARG A 285 -10.03 22.52 0.21
C ARG A 285 -9.41 22.17 1.56
N TRP A 286 -10.16 22.27 2.65
CA TRP A 286 -9.65 21.92 3.99
C TRP A 286 -9.37 20.42 4.12
N GLN A 287 -10.21 19.56 3.53
CA GLN A 287 -9.97 18.11 3.51
C GLN A 287 -8.70 17.76 2.73
N LEU A 288 -8.49 18.40 1.58
CA LEU A 288 -7.27 18.24 0.78
C LEU A 288 -6.02 18.74 1.50
N ILE A 289 -6.10 19.93 2.11
CA ILE A 289 -4.98 20.49 2.90
C ILE A 289 -4.61 19.55 4.04
N THR A 290 -5.59 19.05 4.80
CA THR A 290 -5.33 18.09 5.88
C THR A 290 -4.69 16.81 5.33
N ALA A 291 -5.20 16.24 4.24
CA ALA A 291 -4.61 15.04 3.65
C ALA A 291 -3.17 15.25 3.17
N VAL A 292 -2.89 16.37 2.50
CA VAL A 292 -1.53 16.71 2.03
C VAL A 292 -0.58 16.93 3.21
N ILE A 293 -0.99 17.70 4.21
CA ILE A 293 -0.17 17.95 5.41
C ILE A 293 0.08 16.63 6.16
N SER A 294 -0.94 15.79 6.35
CA SER A 294 -0.77 14.50 7.03
C SER A 294 0.19 13.58 6.28
N MET A 295 0.10 13.49 4.95
CA MET A 295 1.03 12.69 4.15
C MET A 295 2.44 13.28 4.14
N ALA A 296 2.57 14.61 4.11
CA ALA A 296 3.86 15.28 4.23
C ALA A 296 4.50 15.02 5.61
N CYS A 297 3.76 15.18 6.71
CA CYS A 297 4.23 14.85 8.05
C CYS A 297 4.63 13.38 8.18
N TYR A 298 3.87 12.46 7.57
CA TYR A 298 4.21 11.04 7.56
C TYR A 298 5.56 10.79 6.89
N GLN A 299 5.80 11.36 5.71
CA GLN A 299 7.07 11.18 5.00
C GLN A 299 8.25 11.95 5.64
N LEU A 300 8.00 13.17 6.14
CA LEU A 300 9.02 14.02 6.77
C LEU A 300 9.40 13.59 8.18
N SER A 301 8.66 12.66 8.79
CA SER A 301 9.04 12.02 10.05
C SER A 301 10.37 11.25 9.96
N GLY A 302 10.87 10.99 8.76
CA GLY A 302 12.16 10.34 8.53
C GLY A 302 12.10 8.81 8.54
N LEU A 303 10.90 8.21 8.50
CA LEU A 303 10.73 6.76 8.52
C LEU A 303 11.48 6.06 7.36
N ASN A 304 11.39 6.60 6.13
CA ASN A 304 12.16 6.06 5.01
C ASN A 304 13.67 6.26 5.16
N ALA A 305 14.11 7.32 5.85
CA ALA A 305 15.53 7.57 6.09
C ALA A 305 16.12 6.47 7.00
N ILE A 306 15.33 5.98 7.96
CA ILE A 306 15.69 4.80 8.75
C ILE A 306 15.83 3.60 7.79
N TRP A 307 14.81 3.22 7.03
CA TRP A 307 14.89 2.03 6.17
C TRP A 307 16.06 2.04 5.18
N PHE A 308 16.40 3.19 4.60
CA PHE A 308 17.48 3.30 3.61
C PHE A 308 18.88 3.46 4.21
N TYR A 309 19.00 4.12 5.37
CA TYR A 309 20.30 4.56 5.90
C TYR A 309 20.62 4.03 7.31
N THR A 310 19.81 3.12 7.88
CA THR A 310 20.05 2.58 9.22
C THR A 310 21.47 2.08 9.42
N ASN A 311 22.05 1.36 8.44
CA ASN A 311 23.42 0.85 8.59
C ASN A 311 24.45 2.00 8.68
N SER A 312 24.25 3.05 7.87
CA SER A 312 25.11 4.23 7.91
C SER A 312 24.92 5.04 9.19
N ILE A 313 23.69 5.13 9.72
CA ILE A 313 23.37 5.86 10.95
C ILE A 313 24.05 5.17 12.14
N PHE A 314 23.87 3.86 12.28
CA PHE A 314 24.49 3.11 13.37
C PHE A 314 26.02 3.04 13.24
N GLY A 315 26.55 3.00 12.02
CA GLY A 315 28.00 3.10 11.79
C GLY A 315 28.56 4.45 12.27
N LYS A 316 27.88 5.55 11.96
CA LYS A 316 28.26 6.89 12.46
C LYS A 316 28.08 7.05 13.96
N ALA A 317 27.17 6.30 14.57
CA ALA A 317 26.96 6.28 16.02
C ALA A 317 28.07 5.50 16.78
N GLY A 318 29.04 4.89 16.09
CA GLY A 318 30.16 4.18 16.70
C GLY A 318 29.88 2.72 17.05
N ILE A 319 28.78 2.14 16.52
CA ILE A 319 28.48 0.72 16.69
C ILE A 319 29.42 -0.11 15.82
N THR A 320 29.94 -1.21 16.37
CA THR A 320 30.81 -2.14 15.63
C THR A 320 30.13 -2.63 14.35
N PRO A 321 30.80 -2.58 13.17
CA PRO A 321 30.21 -2.95 11.88
C PRO A 321 29.56 -4.34 11.84
N GLU A 322 30.12 -5.29 12.59
CA GLU A 322 29.62 -6.66 12.71
C GLU A 322 28.24 -6.73 13.40
N LYS A 323 27.93 -5.80 14.31
CA LYS A 323 26.66 -5.79 15.07
C LYS A 323 25.56 -5.01 14.37
N ILE A 324 25.90 -4.11 13.45
CA ILE A 324 24.95 -3.22 12.76
C ILE A 324 23.83 -3.98 12.04
N PRO A 325 24.10 -5.06 11.26
CA PRO A 325 23.05 -5.80 10.58
C PRO A 325 22.04 -6.44 11.54
N TYR A 326 22.50 -6.99 12.67
CA TYR A 326 21.62 -7.61 13.68
C TYR A 326 20.75 -6.60 14.41
N ILE A 327 21.29 -5.41 14.70
CA ILE A 327 20.51 -4.32 15.31
C ILE A 327 19.45 -3.82 14.34
N THR A 328 19.81 -3.66 13.06
CA THR A 328 18.89 -3.26 11.99
C THR A 328 17.75 -4.27 11.83
N LEU A 329 18.08 -5.57 11.82
CA LEU A 329 17.11 -6.66 11.79
C LEU A 329 16.16 -6.62 13.00
N SER A 330 16.69 -6.33 14.19
CA SER A 330 15.88 -6.19 15.41
C SER A 330 14.90 -5.02 15.30
N THR A 331 15.31 -3.90 14.71
CA THR A 331 14.43 -2.75 14.45
C THR A 331 13.27 -3.12 13.53
N GLY A 332 13.51 -3.81 12.41
CA GLY A 332 12.43 -4.26 11.52
C GLY A 332 11.56 -5.36 12.13
N GLY A 333 12.12 -6.19 13.02
CA GLY A 333 11.37 -7.16 13.81
C GLY A 333 10.37 -6.49 14.75
N ILE A 334 10.82 -5.48 15.51
CA ILE A 334 9.96 -4.68 16.39
C ILE A 334 8.87 -3.96 15.58
N GLU A 335 9.21 -3.40 14.42
CA GLU A 335 8.25 -2.77 13.54
C GLU A 335 7.17 -3.74 13.04
N THR A 336 7.58 -4.94 12.63
CA THR A 336 6.65 -5.99 12.19
C THR A 336 5.74 -6.44 13.33
N LEU A 337 6.28 -6.63 14.53
CA LEU A 337 5.48 -6.95 15.72
C LEU A 337 4.49 -5.82 16.03
N ALA A 338 4.92 -4.57 15.99
CA ALA A 338 4.06 -3.41 16.21
C ALA A 338 2.92 -3.34 15.18
N ALA A 339 3.20 -3.63 13.91
CA ALA A 339 2.20 -3.71 12.86
C ALA A 339 1.16 -4.80 13.13
N VAL A 340 1.59 -6.00 13.55
CA VAL A 340 0.70 -7.10 13.91
C VAL A 340 -0.15 -6.75 15.15
N PHE A 341 0.44 -6.17 16.20
CA PHE A 341 -0.31 -5.76 17.39
C PHE A 341 -1.31 -4.62 17.11
N SER A 342 -1.01 -3.74 16.16
CA SER A 342 -1.93 -2.69 15.72
C SER A 342 -3.22 -3.27 15.12
N VAL A 343 -3.17 -4.47 14.55
CA VAL A 343 -4.34 -5.19 14.03
C VAL A 343 -5.15 -5.84 15.16
N SER A 344 -4.50 -6.33 16.20
CA SER A 344 -5.15 -6.99 17.34
C SER A 344 -5.95 -6.05 18.23
N LYS A 345 -5.71 -4.73 18.18
CA LYS A 345 -6.60 -3.77 18.83
C LYS A 345 -7.80 -3.51 17.91
N PRO A 346 -9.03 -3.89 18.31
CA PRO A 346 -10.21 -3.47 17.57
C PRO A 346 -10.16 -1.96 17.48
N ARG A 347 -10.15 -1.46 16.25
CA ARG A 347 -10.11 -0.03 15.98
C ARG A 347 -11.42 0.53 16.53
N VAL A 348 -11.41 0.99 17.78
CA VAL A 348 -12.34 2.00 18.27
C VAL A 348 -11.96 3.25 17.49
N ILE A 349 -12.37 3.29 16.23
CA ILE A 349 -12.46 4.55 15.50
C ILE A 349 -13.51 5.30 16.30
N PRO A 350 -13.17 6.41 17.00
CA PRO A 350 -14.18 7.20 17.66
C PRO A 350 -15.25 7.53 16.61
N GLU A 351 -16.51 7.27 16.93
CA GLU A 351 -17.67 7.45 16.03
C GLU A 351 -17.69 8.82 15.34
N ASN A 352 -16.95 9.80 15.87
CA ASN A 352 -16.72 11.12 15.29
C ASN A 352 -16.05 11.14 13.90
N ILE A 353 -15.26 10.12 13.51
CA ILE A 353 -14.64 10.06 12.17
C ILE A 353 -15.55 9.33 11.15
N MET A 354 -16.30 8.32 11.59
CA MET A 354 -17.34 7.69 10.75
C MET A 354 -18.58 8.56 10.60
N GLY A 355 -18.93 9.34 11.62
CA GLY A 355 -19.92 10.40 11.54
C GLY A 355 -19.57 11.41 10.45
N PHE A 356 -18.30 11.69 10.17
CA PHE A 356 -17.90 12.56 9.07
C PHE A 356 -18.21 11.95 7.68
N LYS A 357 -18.09 10.62 7.54
CA LYS A 357 -18.40 9.90 6.29
C LYS A 357 -19.91 9.72 6.09
N GLN A 358 -20.65 9.48 7.18
CA GLN A 358 -22.09 9.27 7.14
C GLN A 358 -22.88 10.59 7.09
N HIS A 359 -22.36 11.66 7.71
CA HIS A 359 -22.91 13.01 7.58
C HIS A 359 -22.63 13.59 6.19
N CYS A 360 -21.46 13.35 5.58
CA CYS A 360 -21.22 13.72 4.18
C CYS A 360 -22.09 12.92 3.18
N GLY A 361 -22.41 11.65 3.47
CA GLY A 361 -23.33 10.84 2.66
C GLY A 361 -24.79 11.28 2.76
N ASN A 362 -25.26 11.65 3.96
CA ASN A 362 -26.62 12.16 4.15
C ASN A 362 -26.80 13.62 3.71
N LEU A 363 -25.74 14.43 3.67
CA LEU A 363 -25.77 15.81 3.17
C LEU A 363 -25.93 15.92 1.64
N GLN A 364 -25.74 14.83 0.89
CA GLN A 364 -26.07 14.79 -0.54
C GLN A 364 -27.55 14.46 -0.82
N GLY A 365 -28.33 14.07 0.20
CA GLY A 365 -29.73 13.64 0.06
C GLY A 365 -30.78 14.62 0.57
N THR A 366 -30.43 15.67 1.32
CA THR A 366 -31.38 16.61 1.91
C THR A 366 -31.13 18.05 1.49
N ASN A 367 -32.01 18.55 0.61
CA ASN A 367 -32.35 19.95 0.31
C ASN A 367 -31.27 21.04 0.49
N GLN A 368 -30.85 21.59 -0.64
CA GLN A 368 -30.01 22.77 -0.89
C GLN A 368 -30.48 24.12 -0.26
N HIS A 369 -31.40 24.14 0.69
CA HIS A 369 -31.94 25.37 1.27
C HIS A 369 -32.03 25.32 2.79
N ALA A 370 -30.91 25.35 3.49
CA ALA A 370 -30.76 25.97 4.82
C ALA A 370 -29.38 25.65 5.41
N PHE A 371 -28.41 26.54 5.29
CA PHE A 371 -27.36 26.70 6.32
C PHE A 371 -26.71 28.08 6.16
N LYS A 372 -27.43 29.12 6.58
CA LYS A 372 -26.84 30.38 7.04
C LYS A 372 -26.49 30.17 8.52
N GLY A 373 -25.20 30.30 8.85
CA GLY A 373 -24.72 30.59 10.20
C GLY A 373 -24.81 29.45 11.21
N THR A 374 -23.70 28.75 11.44
CA THR A 374 -23.11 28.48 12.77
C THR A 374 -21.95 27.50 12.62
N CYS A 375 -20.77 27.90 13.09
CA CYS A 375 -19.59 27.05 13.19
C CYS A 375 -19.78 26.09 14.38
N PRO A 376 -19.73 24.75 14.23
CA PRO A 376 -19.98 23.86 15.36
C PRO A 376 -18.79 23.83 16.33
N LEU A 377 -19.07 23.98 17.62
CA LEU A 377 -18.15 23.90 18.76
C LEU A 377 -17.30 22.61 18.86
N SER A 378 -17.42 21.65 17.94
CA SER A 378 -16.70 20.36 17.97
C SER A 378 -15.20 20.50 17.67
N LEU A 379 -14.79 21.54 16.94
CA LEU A 379 -13.37 21.79 16.64
C LEU A 379 -12.56 22.19 17.89
N ARG A 380 -13.21 22.84 18.88
CA ARG A 380 -12.55 23.27 20.13
C ARG A 380 -12.22 22.10 21.06
N ARG A 381 -12.94 20.98 20.99
CA ARG A 381 -12.65 19.79 21.81
C ARG A 381 -11.52 18.93 21.26
N CYS A 382 -11.28 18.92 19.93
CA CYS A 382 -10.15 18.17 19.37
C CYS A 382 -8.79 18.77 19.71
N LEU A 383 -8.69 20.09 19.86
CA LEU A 383 -7.44 20.76 20.23
C LEU A 383 -7.08 20.60 21.73
N ASN A 384 -8.05 20.35 22.61
CA ASN A 384 -7.81 20.20 24.05
C ASN A 384 -7.45 18.76 24.50
N LEU A 385 -7.46 17.77 23.59
CA LEU A 385 -7.11 16.37 23.90
C LEU A 385 -5.63 16.04 23.64
N GLY A 386 -4.88 16.93 23.00
CA GLY A 386 -3.42 16.89 22.98
C GLY A 386 -2.89 17.77 24.11
N GLY A 387 -2.52 17.17 25.24
CA GLY A 387 -2.15 17.86 26.48
C GLY A 387 -1.06 18.92 26.34
N LEU A 388 -1.48 20.16 26.08
CA LEU A 388 -0.74 21.39 26.30
C LEU A 388 -1.52 22.21 27.32
N SER A 389 -1.14 22.08 28.60
CA SER A 389 -1.55 23.03 29.63
C SER A 389 -0.98 24.40 29.30
N CYS A 390 -1.78 25.29 28.71
CA CYS A 390 -1.51 26.72 28.76
C CYS A 390 -1.84 27.20 30.18
N SER A 391 -0.82 27.26 31.03
CA SER A 391 -0.87 28.05 32.26
C SER A 391 -0.74 29.52 31.87
N TYR A 392 -1.84 30.27 31.96
CA TYR A 392 -1.79 31.73 32.00
C TYR A 392 -1.81 32.15 33.46
N HIS A 393 -0.70 32.76 33.90
CA HIS A 393 -0.74 33.84 34.88
C HIS A 393 0.20 34.96 34.44
#